data_AF-C0XNJ3-F1
#
_entry.id   AF-C0XNJ3-F1
#
_cell.length_a   1.000
_cell.length_b   1.000
_cell.length_c   1.000
_cell.angle_alpha   90.00
_cell.angle_beta   90.00
_cell.angle_gamma   90.00
#
_symmetry.space_group_name_H-M   'P 1'
#
loop_
_entity.id
_entity.type
_entity.pdbx_description
1 polymer ?
#
loop_
_entity_poly.entity_id
_entity_poly.type
_entity_poly.pdbx_seq_one_letter_code
_entity_poly.pdbx_strand_id
1 'polypeptide(L)'
;MTLPQPIRVAALVIRDDAGRVLCVRKVGSPRFQLPGGKPEGDEPLIDCALRETHEEVGLDIDASELGFIGVFTAEASNEPGFMVTGTVFIRKPAPGALHPVANGEIDEVRWVDPHHPGSTPLAPLLAGEIFPALRAREINTVAVFAGANLGNDPAYARLADTLGTALARRGITLVYGGSRLGIMGRVAEATTSHGGSAIGVLTNHLAGHELRYEGLTRLEMVDTLAQRKARMAQLSDAVVALPGGAGTLDELFDQWTSQQLGYHARPIGLLGEQFWRPFVSMIDHMVAEGFIRPTDRASLVLADDADTLIDGLRRWVRPVPRWT
;
A
#
# COMPACT_ATOMS: atom_id res chain seq x y z
N MET A 1 -18.01 4.17 37.12
CA MET A 1 -18.78 3.76 35.92
C MET A 1 -17.83 3.00 35.02
N THR A 2 -18.04 1.70 34.86
CA THR A 2 -17.35 0.89 33.85
C THR A 2 -17.77 1.42 32.49
N LEU A 3 -16.81 1.83 31.66
CA LEU A 3 -17.10 2.17 30.26
C LEU A 3 -17.75 0.93 29.59
N PRO A 4 -18.78 1.11 28.76
CA PRO A 4 -19.36 -0.01 28.03
C PRO A 4 -18.29 -0.73 27.20
N GLN A 5 -18.37 -2.05 27.15
CA GLN A 5 -17.47 -2.87 26.34
C GLN A 5 -17.58 -2.44 24.87
N PRO A 6 -16.45 -2.21 24.17
CA PRO A 6 -16.47 -1.81 22.77
C PRO A 6 -17.04 -2.95 21.91
N ILE A 7 -17.92 -2.59 20.98
CA ILE A 7 -18.50 -3.53 20.02
C ILE A 7 -17.38 -3.93 19.05
N ARG A 8 -17.05 -5.22 18.98
CA ARG A 8 -16.04 -5.73 18.05
C ARG A 8 -16.72 -6.33 16.82
N VAL A 9 -16.28 -5.92 15.64
CA VAL A 9 -16.78 -6.44 14.37
C VAL A 9 -15.63 -6.77 13.43
N ALA A 10 -15.88 -7.66 12.48
CA ALA A 10 -15.03 -7.89 11.33
C ALA A 10 -15.80 -7.53 10.05
N ALA A 11 -15.13 -6.89 9.09
CA ALA A 11 -15.79 -6.40 7.89
C ALA A 11 -14.89 -6.47 6.66
N LEU A 12 -15.53 -6.49 5.48
CA LEU A 12 -14.85 -6.67 4.21
C LEU A 12 -15.03 -5.48 3.28
N VAL A 13 -13.92 -4.93 2.80
CA VAL A 13 -13.92 -4.00 1.66
C VAL A 13 -13.85 -4.82 0.37
N ILE A 14 -14.84 -4.63 -0.49
CA ILE A 14 -14.88 -5.20 -1.83
C ILE A 14 -14.97 -4.04 -2.81
N ARG A 15 -14.15 -4.06 -3.85
CA ARG A 15 -14.14 -3.04 -4.91
C ARG A 15 -14.64 -3.61 -6.23
N ASP A 16 -15.36 -2.79 -6.98
CA ASP A 16 -15.63 -3.05 -8.39
C ASP A 16 -14.49 -2.51 -9.29
N ASP A 17 -14.61 -2.71 -10.60
CA ASP A 17 -13.62 -2.26 -11.59
C ASP A 17 -13.44 -0.73 -11.62
N ALA A 18 -14.44 0.03 -11.15
CA ALA A 18 -14.38 1.48 -11.04
C ALA A 18 -13.77 1.94 -9.70
N GLY A 19 -13.36 1.01 -8.82
CA GLY A 19 -12.79 1.31 -7.51
C GLY A 19 -13.82 1.71 -6.46
N ARG A 20 -15.13 1.62 -6.76
CA ARG A 20 -16.21 1.87 -5.80
C ARG A 20 -16.27 0.73 -4.80
N VAL A 21 -16.63 1.03 -3.56
CA VAL A 21 -16.69 0.08 -2.46
C VAL A 21 -18.11 -0.45 -2.30
N LEU A 22 -18.25 -1.78 -2.15
CA LEU A 22 -19.54 -2.39 -1.80
C LEU A 22 -19.92 -1.99 -0.39
N CYS A 23 -21.12 -1.42 -0.24
CA CYS A 23 -21.71 -1.08 1.03
C CYS A 23 -23.10 -1.70 1.14
N VAL A 24 -23.48 -2.06 2.37
CA VAL A 24 -24.77 -2.65 2.71
C VAL A 24 -25.49 -1.76 3.70
N ARG A 25 -26.81 -1.75 3.67
CA ARG A 25 -27.66 -1.09 4.67
C ARG A 25 -28.64 -2.11 5.22
N LYS A 26 -28.66 -2.26 6.55
CA LYS A 26 -29.57 -3.18 7.25
C LYS A 26 -30.98 -2.63 7.29
N VAL A 27 -31.97 -3.52 7.33
CA VAL A 27 -33.39 -3.16 7.54
C VAL A 27 -33.50 -2.32 8.82
N GLY A 28 -34.12 -1.14 8.72
CA GLY A 28 -34.28 -0.22 9.85
C GLY A 28 -33.05 0.63 10.21
N SER A 29 -31.89 0.40 9.60
CA SER A 29 -30.72 1.28 9.77
C SER A 29 -30.74 2.41 8.73
N PRO A 30 -30.48 3.67 9.13
CA PRO A 30 -30.43 4.79 8.19
C PRO A 30 -29.09 4.90 7.45
N ARG A 31 -28.09 4.07 7.78
CA ARG A 31 -26.70 4.24 7.30
C ARG A 31 -26.18 2.99 6.60
N PHE A 32 -25.39 3.22 5.56
CA PHE A 32 -24.61 2.20 4.88
C PHE A 32 -23.31 1.90 5.65
N GLN A 33 -22.92 0.64 5.67
CA GLN A 33 -21.69 0.12 6.24
C GLN A 33 -21.05 -0.89 5.29
N LEU A 34 -19.88 -1.41 5.66
CA LEU A 34 -19.32 -2.56 4.93
C LEU A 34 -20.11 -3.84 5.25
N PRO A 35 -20.13 -4.83 4.34
CA PRO A 35 -20.56 -6.16 4.71
C PRO A 35 -19.68 -6.70 5.85
N GLY A 36 -20.32 -7.28 6.87
CA GLY A 36 -19.63 -7.72 8.08
C GLY A 36 -20.47 -7.63 9.36
N GLY A 37 -19.96 -8.26 10.41
CA GLY A 37 -20.69 -8.46 11.65
C GLY A 37 -19.81 -8.81 12.84
N LYS A 38 -20.44 -9.35 13.88
CA LYS A 38 -19.80 -9.70 15.16
C LYS A 38 -19.27 -11.14 15.09
N PRO A 39 -18.12 -11.44 15.70
CA PRO A 39 -17.63 -12.80 15.75
C PRO A 39 -18.55 -13.69 16.61
N GLU A 40 -18.77 -14.92 16.15
CA GLU A 40 -19.42 -15.98 16.91
C GLU A 40 -18.40 -16.77 17.76
N GLY A 41 -18.51 -16.68 19.09
CA GLY A 41 -17.60 -17.38 20.01
C GLY A 41 -16.14 -16.95 19.81
N ASP A 42 -15.27 -17.94 19.56
CA ASP A 42 -13.82 -17.76 19.35
C ASP A 42 -13.44 -17.79 17.85
N GLU A 43 -14.38 -17.53 16.94
CA GLU A 43 -14.10 -17.57 15.51
C GLU A 43 -13.01 -16.55 15.11
N PRO A 44 -12.06 -16.92 14.21
CA PRO A 44 -11.12 -15.96 13.66
C PRO A 44 -11.83 -14.81 12.94
N LEU A 45 -11.34 -13.58 13.13
CA LEU A 45 -11.98 -12.38 12.56
C LEU A 45 -12.03 -12.40 11.03
N ILE A 46 -11.08 -13.08 10.37
CA ILE A 46 -11.11 -13.26 8.92
C ILE A 46 -12.27 -14.16 8.49
N ASP A 47 -12.54 -15.23 9.24
CA ASP A 47 -13.63 -16.17 8.97
C ASP A 47 -14.98 -15.50 9.25
N CYS A 48 -15.07 -14.70 10.32
CA CYS A 48 -16.21 -13.83 10.60
C CYS A 48 -16.54 -12.92 9.40
N ALA A 49 -15.55 -12.18 8.88
CA ALA A 49 -15.78 -11.28 7.76
C ALA A 49 -16.25 -12.00 6.48
N LEU A 50 -15.71 -13.21 6.22
CA LEU A 50 -16.10 -14.04 5.08
C LEU A 50 -17.52 -14.58 5.23
N ARG A 51 -17.85 -15.17 6.40
CA ARG A 51 -19.18 -15.70 6.73
C ARG A 51 -20.25 -14.64 6.58
N GLU A 52 -20.06 -13.49 7.23
CA GLU A 52 -21.00 -12.36 7.19
C GLU A 52 -21.18 -11.82 5.77
N THR A 53 -20.09 -11.72 4.99
CA THR A 53 -20.20 -11.29 3.58
C THR A 53 -21.03 -12.27 2.75
N HIS A 54 -20.84 -13.57 2.92
CA HIS A 54 -21.65 -14.58 2.23
C HIS A 54 -23.12 -14.48 2.65
N GLU A 55 -23.41 -14.36 3.95
CA GLU A 55 -24.77 -14.27 4.48
C GLU A 55 -25.50 -13.00 4.03
N GLU A 56 -24.83 -11.85 4.05
CA GLU A 56 -25.42 -10.54 3.75
C GLU A 56 -25.55 -10.25 2.25
N VAL A 57 -24.61 -10.73 1.42
CA VAL A 57 -24.55 -10.38 -0.02
C VAL A 57 -24.34 -11.54 -1.00
N GLY A 58 -24.20 -12.77 -0.51
CA GLY A 58 -24.08 -13.97 -1.35
C GLY A 58 -22.76 -14.10 -2.12
N LEU A 59 -21.70 -13.45 -1.67
CA LEU A 59 -20.38 -13.52 -2.31
C LEU A 59 -19.46 -14.52 -1.60
N ASP A 60 -19.05 -15.55 -2.34
CA ASP A 60 -17.99 -16.48 -1.91
C ASP A 60 -16.61 -15.92 -2.26
N ILE A 61 -15.78 -15.69 -1.23
CA ILE A 61 -14.44 -15.12 -1.38
C ILE A 61 -13.45 -16.03 -0.66
N ASP A 62 -12.34 -16.37 -1.32
CA ASP A 62 -11.28 -17.17 -0.70
C ASP A 62 -10.45 -16.31 0.26
N ALA A 63 -10.11 -16.84 1.45
CA ALA A 63 -9.31 -16.14 2.44
C ALA A 63 -7.94 -15.68 1.90
N SER A 64 -7.36 -16.40 0.94
CA SER A 64 -6.10 -16.04 0.27
C SER A 64 -6.22 -14.79 -0.62
N GLU A 65 -7.43 -14.46 -1.07
CA GLU A 65 -7.73 -13.22 -1.78
C GLU A 65 -7.78 -12.00 -0.85
N LEU A 66 -7.76 -12.20 0.48
CA LEU A 66 -7.86 -11.10 1.41
C LEU A 66 -6.49 -10.49 1.73
N GLY A 67 -6.50 -9.19 1.96
CA GLY A 67 -5.48 -8.51 2.72
C GLY A 67 -6.11 -7.68 3.84
N PHE A 68 -5.27 -6.96 4.56
CA PHE A 68 -5.67 -6.25 5.77
C PHE A 68 -5.59 -4.74 5.56
N ILE A 69 -6.62 -4.02 5.99
CA ILE A 69 -6.59 -2.56 5.98
C ILE A 69 -6.12 -2.06 7.34
N GLY A 70 -6.75 -2.51 8.41
CA GLY A 70 -6.49 -2.00 9.75
C GLY A 70 -7.56 -2.40 10.76
N VAL A 71 -7.30 -2.02 12.01
CA VAL A 71 -8.31 -1.96 13.07
C VAL A 71 -8.66 -0.50 13.27
N PHE A 72 -9.94 -0.18 13.14
CA PHE A 72 -10.45 1.18 13.24
C PHE A 72 -11.48 1.26 14.36
N THR A 73 -11.59 2.41 15.02
CA THR A 73 -12.57 2.63 16.09
C THR A 73 -13.31 3.93 15.85
N ALA A 74 -14.64 3.89 15.93
CA ALA A 74 -15.51 5.06 15.79
C ALA A 74 -16.80 4.88 16.62
N GLU A 75 -17.65 5.89 16.67
CA GLU A 75 -18.96 5.79 17.32
C GLU A 75 -19.87 4.80 16.56
N ALA A 76 -20.62 3.97 17.29
CA ALA A 76 -21.51 2.97 16.72
C ALA A 76 -22.72 3.62 16.03
N SER A 77 -23.08 3.14 14.84
CA SER A 77 -24.20 3.70 14.07
C SER A 77 -25.55 3.56 14.75
N ASN A 78 -25.76 2.45 15.47
CA ASN A 78 -27.06 2.03 15.97
C ASN A 78 -27.16 2.10 17.51
N GLU A 79 -26.06 2.42 18.20
CA GLU A 79 -25.96 2.42 19.67
C GLU A 79 -25.28 3.72 20.15
N PRO A 80 -26.02 4.83 20.31
CA PRO A 80 -25.45 6.11 20.72
C PRO A 80 -24.66 6.00 22.03
N GLY A 81 -23.45 6.58 22.08
CA GLY A 81 -22.56 6.49 23.23
C GLY A 81 -21.74 5.21 23.34
N PHE A 82 -21.88 4.26 22.40
CA PHE A 82 -21.01 3.09 22.27
C PHE A 82 -20.00 3.29 21.14
N MET A 83 -18.82 2.68 21.31
CA MET A 83 -17.79 2.64 20.27
C MET A 83 -17.81 1.29 19.57
N VAL A 84 -17.62 1.29 18.26
CA VAL A 84 -17.39 0.11 17.44
C VAL A 84 -15.93 0.06 17.02
N THR A 85 -15.28 -1.08 17.25
CA THR A 85 -13.94 -1.40 16.78
C THR A 85 -14.04 -2.45 15.68
N GLY A 86 -13.77 -2.05 14.44
CA GLY A 86 -13.84 -2.91 13.27
C GLY A 86 -12.45 -3.38 12.84
N THR A 87 -12.28 -4.68 12.69
CA THR A 87 -11.14 -5.30 12.01
C THR A 87 -11.49 -5.44 10.53
N VAL A 88 -10.78 -4.71 9.67
CA VAL A 88 -11.20 -4.53 8.29
C VAL A 88 -10.22 -5.19 7.34
N PHE A 89 -10.76 -6.10 6.53
CA PHE A 89 -10.06 -6.78 5.45
C PHE A 89 -10.45 -6.17 4.09
N ILE A 90 -9.69 -6.46 3.05
CA ILE A 90 -10.01 -6.05 1.68
C ILE A 90 -9.74 -7.19 0.73
N ARG A 91 -10.69 -7.44 -0.18
CA ARG A 91 -10.48 -8.36 -1.30
C ARG A 91 -9.48 -7.74 -2.29
N LYS A 92 -8.41 -8.48 -2.59
CA LYS A 92 -7.43 -8.11 -3.63
C LYS A 92 -8.13 -8.04 -5.00
N PRO A 93 -7.65 -7.20 -5.93
CA PRO A 93 -8.17 -7.19 -7.29
C PRO A 93 -8.05 -8.58 -7.92
N ALA A 94 -9.16 -9.10 -8.42
CA ALA A 94 -9.24 -10.38 -9.10
C ALA A 94 -10.24 -10.31 -10.25
N PRO A 95 -9.98 -10.99 -11.38
CA PRO A 95 -10.85 -10.97 -12.54
C PRO A 95 -12.21 -11.62 -12.23
N GLY A 96 -13.27 -11.07 -12.82
CA GLY A 96 -14.64 -11.57 -12.70
C GLY A 96 -15.61 -10.52 -12.15
N ALA A 97 -16.77 -10.38 -12.80
CA ALA A 97 -17.80 -9.46 -12.34
C ALA A 97 -18.40 -9.96 -11.02
N LEU A 98 -18.51 -9.06 -10.04
CA LEU A 98 -19.18 -9.34 -8.77
C LEU A 98 -20.64 -8.92 -8.84
N HIS A 99 -21.53 -9.80 -8.39
CA HIS A 99 -22.97 -9.57 -8.39
C HIS A 99 -23.53 -9.73 -6.97
N PRO A 100 -23.24 -8.80 -6.04
CA PRO A 100 -23.79 -8.86 -4.69
C PRO A 100 -25.30 -8.69 -4.71
N VAL A 101 -26.01 -9.50 -3.93
CA VAL A 101 -27.47 -9.45 -3.78
C VAL A 101 -27.81 -9.35 -2.32
N ALA A 102 -28.58 -8.34 -1.93
CA ALA A 102 -29.06 -8.17 -0.55
C ALA A 102 -29.75 -9.46 -0.06
N ASN A 103 -29.32 -9.96 1.10
CA ASN A 103 -29.87 -11.16 1.71
C ASN A 103 -29.96 -11.00 3.25
N GLY A 104 -30.77 -11.85 3.89
CA GLY A 104 -30.94 -11.85 5.34
C GLY A 104 -31.48 -10.52 5.87
N GLU A 105 -30.67 -9.81 6.66
CA GLU A 105 -31.03 -8.53 7.27
C GLU A 105 -30.68 -7.29 6.42
N ILE A 106 -30.13 -7.48 5.21
CA ILE A 106 -29.78 -6.38 4.31
C ILE A 106 -31.01 -5.93 3.51
N ASP A 107 -31.29 -4.64 3.58
CA ASP A 107 -32.33 -3.96 2.79
C ASP A 107 -31.80 -3.52 1.42
N GLU A 108 -30.56 -3.02 1.39
CA GLU A 108 -29.97 -2.44 0.19
C GLU A 108 -28.47 -2.69 0.09
N VAL A 109 -28.01 -3.01 -1.12
CA VAL A 109 -26.59 -3.04 -1.52
C VAL A 109 -26.28 -1.87 -2.45
N ARG A 110 -25.12 -1.24 -2.29
CA ARG A 110 -24.73 -0.08 -3.10
C ARG A 110 -23.22 -0.03 -3.31
N TRP A 111 -22.80 0.31 -4.53
CA TRP A 111 -21.42 0.67 -4.83
C TRP A 111 -21.21 2.17 -4.59
N VAL A 112 -20.32 2.53 -3.67
CA VAL A 112 -20.06 3.91 -3.25
C VAL A 112 -18.62 4.31 -3.59
N ASP A 113 -18.43 5.45 -4.25
CA ASP A 113 -17.07 5.99 -4.47
C ASP A 113 -16.49 6.49 -3.13
N PRO A 114 -15.36 5.93 -2.64
CA PRO A 114 -14.76 6.39 -1.40
C PRO A 114 -14.20 7.81 -1.48
N HIS A 115 -13.93 8.34 -2.68
CA HIS A 115 -13.48 9.73 -2.90
C HIS A 115 -14.64 10.72 -2.90
N HIS A 116 -15.76 10.33 -3.49
CA HIS A 116 -16.94 11.18 -3.64
C HIS A 116 -18.22 10.43 -3.22
N PRO A 117 -18.42 10.16 -1.92
CA PRO A 117 -19.57 9.40 -1.44
C PRO A 117 -20.92 10.15 -1.60
N GLY A 118 -20.87 11.44 -1.95
CA GLY A 118 -22.04 12.29 -2.13
C GLY A 118 -22.84 12.45 -0.84
N SER A 119 -24.17 12.41 -0.95
CA SER A 119 -25.10 12.47 0.18
C SER A 119 -25.43 11.08 0.77
N THR A 120 -24.65 10.05 0.44
CA THR A 120 -24.90 8.69 0.96
C THR A 120 -24.72 8.69 2.49
N PRO A 121 -25.72 8.28 3.28
CA PRO A 121 -25.59 8.25 4.73
C PRO A 121 -24.70 7.08 5.12
N LEU A 122 -23.46 7.35 5.49
CA LEU A 122 -22.47 6.33 5.86
C LEU A 122 -22.35 6.18 7.37
N ALA A 123 -22.06 4.97 7.83
CA ALA A 123 -21.67 4.70 9.20
C ALA A 123 -20.41 5.52 9.58
N PRO A 124 -20.30 6.03 10.83
CA PRO A 124 -19.14 6.82 11.25
C PRO A 124 -17.80 6.13 11.01
N LEU A 125 -17.71 4.83 11.31
CA LEU A 125 -16.52 4.02 11.06
C LEU A 125 -16.13 4.00 9.57
N LEU A 126 -17.12 3.92 8.68
CA LEU A 126 -16.88 3.87 7.25
C LEU A 126 -16.44 5.24 6.70
N ALA A 127 -17.16 6.31 7.08
CA ALA A 127 -16.92 7.66 6.59
C ALA A 127 -15.66 8.32 7.17
N GLY A 128 -15.45 8.14 8.48
CA GLY A 128 -14.42 8.85 9.25
C GLY A 128 -13.07 8.12 9.29
N GLU A 129 -13.06 6.80 9.11
CA GLU A 129 -11.84 6.01 9.26
C GLU A 129 -11.51 5.22 7.98
N ILE A 130 -12.43 4.35 7.53
CA ILE A 130 -12.13 3.38 6.48
C ILE A 130 -11.99 4.06 5.11
N PHE A 131 -12.95 4.88 4.67
CA PHE A 131 -12.84 5.58 3.38
C PHE A 131 -11.62 6.50 3.31
N PRO A 132 -11.28 7.32 4.33
CA PRO A 132 -9.99 8.00 4.40
C PRO A 132 -8.79 7.06 4.25
N ALA A 133 -8.75 5.92 4.96
CA ALA A 133 -7.66 4.95 4.84
C ALA A 133 -7.55 4.34 3.43
N LEU A 134 -8.69 4.18 2.74
CA LEU A 134 -8.74 3.72 1.35
C LEU A 134 -8.27 4.79 0.34
N ARG A 135 -8.55 6.07 0.61
CA ARG A 135 -8.14 7.24 -0.19
C ARG A 135 -6.67 7.61 0.02
N ALA A 136 -6.15 7.44 1.23
CA ALA A 136 -4.78 7.76 1.61
C ALA A 136 -3.71 6.96 0.84
N ARG A 137 -4.12 6.03 -0.04
CA ARG A 137 -3.24 5.35 -1.00
C ARG A 137 -2.99 6.13 -2.30
N GLU A 138 -3.30 7.42 -2.36
CA GLU A 138 -2.72 8.26 -3.40
C GLU A 138 -1.20 8.33 -3.23
N ILE A 139 -0.48 7.74 -4.19
CA ILE A 139 0.97 7.82 -4.26
C ILE A 139 1.31 9.15 -4.93
N ASN A 140 1.69 10.13 -4.11
CA ASN A 140 2.15 11.45 -4.55
C ASN A 140 3.68 11.57 -4.50
N THR A 141 4.32 10.73 -3.70
CA THR A 141 5.76 10.70 -3.51
C THR A 141 6.30 9.26 -3.52
N VAL A 142 7.38 9.01 -4.25
CA VAL A 142 8.03 7.69 -4.33
C VAL A 142 9.50 7.81 -3.95
N ALA A 143 9.91 7.06 -2.93
CA ALA A 143 11.32 6.85 -2.64
C ALA A 143 11.92 5.85 -3.63
N VAL A 144 12.98 6.23 -4.35
CA VAL A 144 13.70 5.35 -5.26
C VAL A 144 15.08 5.02 -4.70
N PHE A 145 15.33 3.74 -4.51
CA PHE A 145 16.64 3.18 -4.21
C PHE A 145 17.26 2.62 -5.49
N ALA A 146 18.50 2.97 -5.80
CA ALA A 146 19.13 2.61 -7.07
C ALA A 146 20.66 2.57 -6.96
N GLY A 147 21.30 1.87 -7.90
CA GLY A 147 22.76 1.80 -7.97
C GLY A 147 23.43 3.13 -8.31
N ALA A 148 24.60 3.39 -7.70
CA ALA A 148 25.48 4.50 -8.06
C ALA A 148 26.26 4.27 -9.37
N ASN A 149 26.23 3.05 -9.92
CA ASN A 149 26.80 2.69 -11.22
C ASN A 149 25.68 2.45 -12.25
N LEU A 150 25.95 2.63 -13.54
CA LEU A 150 24.99 2.33 -14.62
C LEU A 150 24.78 0.83 -14.84
N GLY A 151 25.68 -0.01 -14.32
CA GLY A 151 25.75 -1.42 -14.66
C GLY A 151 26.31 -1.66 -16.07
N ASN A 152 26.28 -2.92 -16.51
CA ASN A 152 26.87 -3.35 -17.79
C ASN A 152 25.84 -3.53 -18.91
N ASP A 153 24.54 -3.46 -18.58
CA ASP A 153 23.46 -3.55 -19.56
C ASP A 153 22.75 -2.20 -19.66
N PRO A 154 22.66 -1.59 -20.87
CA PRO A 154 21.92 -0.35 -21.06
C PRO A 154 20.42 -0.45 -20.71
N ALA A 155 19.86 -1.66 -20.58
CA ALA A 155 18.50 -1.88 -20.09
C ALA A 155 18.27 -1.26 -18.71
N TYR A 156 19.26 -1.27 -17.81
CA TYR A 156 19.10 -0.70 -16.47
C TYR A 156 18.90 0.80 -16.50
N ALA A 157 19.64 1.51 -17.34
CA ALA A 157 19.45 2.95 -17.55
C ALA A 157 18.07 3.24 -18.15
N ARG A 158 17.59 2.41 -19.10
CA ARG A 158 16.24 2.55 -19.66
C ARG A 158 15.15 2.41 -18.60
N LEU A 159 15.28 1.47 -17.66
CA LEU A 159 14.32 1.33 -16.55
C LEU A 159 14.25 2.61 -15.70
N ALA A 160 15.40 3.22 -15.42
CA ALA A 160 15.48 4.49 -14.69
C ALA A 160 14.81 5.63 -15.47
N ASP A 161 15.07 5.70 -16.78
CA ASP A 161 14.50 6.72 -17.66
C ASP A 161 12.98 6.58 -17.77
N THR A 162 12.47 5.37 -17.96
CA THR A 162 11.03 5.09 -18.04
C THR A 162 10.33 5.39 -16.72
N LEU A 163 10.96 5.03 -15.59
CA LEU A 163 10.40 5.33 -14.27
C LEU A 163 10.32 6.83 -14.03
N GLY A 164 11.43 7.57 -14.23
CA GLY A 164 11.45 9.02 -14.02
C GLY A 164 10.43 9.76 -14.89
N THR A 165 10.32 9.37 -16.16
CA THR A 165 9.32 9.91 -17.09
C THR A 165 7.89 9.62 -16.62
N ALA A 166 7.60 8.39 -16.17
CA ALA A 166 6.29 8.02 -15.68
C ALA A 166 5.91 8.77 -14.40
N LEU A 167 6.86 8.95 -13.47
CA LEU A 167 6.66 9.74 -12.26
C LEU A 167 6.29 11.18 -12.59
N ALA A 168 7.08 11.84 -13.44
CA ALA A 168 6.83 13.21 -13.89
C ALA A 168 5.46 13.36 -14.55
N ARG A 169 5.14 12.49 -15.53
CA ARG A 169 3.85 12.50 -16.24
C ARG A 169 2.66 12.31 -15.29
N ARG A 170 2.81 11.51 -14.24
CA ARG A 170 1.75 11.20 -13.26
C ARG A 170 1.70 12.20 -12.10
N GLY A 171 2.54 13.24 -12.11
CA GLY A 171 2.61 14.23 -11.03
C GLY A 171 3.18 13.67 -9.72
N ILE A 172 3.91 12.56 -9.77
CA ILE A 172 4.49 11.90 -8.60
C ILE A 172 5.90 12.45 -8.38
N THR A 173 6.17 12.94 -7.18
CA THR A 173 7.47 13.48 -6.80
C THR A 173 8.46 12.35 -6.50
N LEU A 174 9.64 12.42 -7.10
CA LEU A 174 10.76 11.53 -6.80
C LEU A 174 11.40 11.93 -5.47
N VAL A 175 11.61 10.98 -4.57
CA VAL A 175 12.48 11.09 -3.39
C VAL A 175 13.64 10.12 -3.59
N TYR A 176 14.89 10.56 -3.47
CA TYR A 176 16.04 9.67 -3.70
C TYR A 176 17.29 10.16 -2.97
N GLY A 177 18.41 9.47 -3.22
CA GLY A 177 19.68 9.70 -2.55
C GLY A 177 20.43 11.01 -2.85
N GLY A 178 19.95 11.87 -3.77
CA GLY A 178 20.56 13.19 -4.05
C GLY A 178 21.77 13.19 -4.99
N SER A 179 22.20 12.03 -5.48
CA SER A 179 23.40 11.82 -6.29
C SER A 179 23.14 11.86 -7.81
N ARG A 180 24.05 12.46 -8.58
CA ARG A 180 24.02 12.45 -10.05
C ARG A 180 24.61 11.17 -10.66
N LEU A 181 25.10 10.23 -9.84
CA LEU A 181 25.82 9.06 -10.33
C LEU A 181 24.89 7.90 -10.73
N GLY A 182 25.28 7.18 -11.78
CA GLY A 182 24.67 5.90 -12.17
C GLY A 182 23.16 5.95 -12.40
N ILE A 183 22.48 4.87 -12.00
CA ILE A 183 21.03 4.72 -12.12
C ILE A 183 20.28 5.79 -11.31
N MET A 184 20.80 6.19 -10.14
CA MET A 184 20.24 7.29 -9.34
C MET A 184 20.19 8.61 -10.13
N GLY A 185 21.30 8.97 -10.77
CA GLY A 185 21.36 10.18 -11.59
C GLY A 185 20.39 10.13 -12.77
N ARG A 186 20.27 8.97 -13.43
CA ARG A 186 19.38 8.77 -14.57
C ARG A 186 17.90 8.95 -14.22
N VAL A 187 17.43 8.35 -13.13
CA VAL A 187 16.02 8.52 -12.72
C VAL A 187 15.71 9.97 -12.33
N ALA A 188 16.65 10.66 -11.67
CA ALA A 188 16.49 12.08 -11.32
C ALA A 188 16.48 12.99 -12.55
N GLU A 189 17.38 12.75 -13.50
CA GLU A 189 17.43 13.45 -14.78
C GLU A 189 16.16 13.23 -15.61
N ALA A 190 15.71 11.99 -15.76
CA ALA A 190 14.49 11.69 -16.49
C ALA A 190 13.24 12.32 -15.84
N THR A 191 13.16 12.34 -14.51
CA THR A 191 12.05 12.98 -13.80
C THR A 191 12.02 14.48 -14.05
N THR A 192 13.15 15.16 -13.85
CA THR A 192 13.21 16.64 -13.89
C THR A 192 13.19 17.19 -15.31
N SER A 193 13.81 16.50 -16.27
CA SER A 193 13.74 16.88 -17.70
C SER A 193 12.32 16.80 -18.29
N HIS A 194 11.43 16.02 -17.68
CA HIS A 194 10.01 15.93 -18.04
C HIS A 194 9.11 16.80 -17.16
N GLY A 195 9.67 17.78 -16.45
CA GLY A 195 8.93 18.74 -15.63
C GLY A 195 8.43 18.20 -14.29
N GLY A 196 8.90 17.01 -13.87
CA GLY A 196 8.59 16.43 -12.57
C GLY A 196 9.44 17.00 -11.44
N SER A 197 8.99 16.78 -10.21
CA SER A 197 9.68 17.22 -8.99
C SER A 197 10.59 16.14 -8.43
N ALA A 198 11.77 16.52 -7.93
CA ALA A 198 12.72 15.62 -7.31
C ALA A 198 13.29 16.18 -6.00
N ILE A 199 13.26 15.37 -4.94
CA ILE A 199 13.78 15.67 -3.61
C ILE A 199 14.96 14.74 -3.33
N GLY A 200 16.15 15.30 -3.15
CA GLY A 200 17.34 14.57 -2.72
C GLY A 200 17.48 14.57 -1.20
N VAL A 201 17.92 13.45 -0.63
CA VAL A 201 18.39 13.38 0.77
C VAL A 201 19.83 12.85 0.77
N LEU A 202 20.78 13.69 1.16
CA LEU A 202 22.21 13.39 1.07
C LEU A 202 22.89 13.58 2.44
N THR A 203 23.87 12.74 2.75
CA THR A 203 24.65 12.94 3.98
C THR A 203 25.74 13.98 3.77
N ASN A 204 26.10 14.70 4.84
CA ASN A 204 27.23 15.63 4.84
C ASN A 204 28.55 14.95 4.42
N HIS A 205 28.72 13.68 4.79
CA HIS A 205 29.89 12.87 4.40
C HIS A 205 29.91 12.57 2.89
N LEU A 206 28.79 12.14 2.32
CA LEU A 206 28.71 11.80 0.90
C LEU A 206 28.73 13.02 0.00
N ALA A 207 28.33 14.19 0.48
CA ALA A 207 28.38 15.42 -0.32
C ALA A 207 29.77 15.81 -0.83
N GLY A 208 30.85 15.36 -0.17
CA GLY A 208 32.23 15.57 -0.63
C GLY A 208 32.73 14.54 -1.64
N HIS A 209 32.03 13.41 -1.77
CA HIS A 209 32.44 12.25 -2.57
C HIS A 209 31.51 11.98 -3.76
N GLU A 210 30.22 12.31 -3.62
CA GLU A 210 29.20 12.16 -4.64
C GLU A 210 28.93 13.49 -5.33
N LEU A 211 28.80 13.46 -6.65
CA LEU A 211 28.40 14.62 -7.43
C LEU A 211 26.91 14.90 -7.15
N ARG A 212 26.63 16.03 -6.49
CA ARG A 212 25.26 16.50 -6.25
C ARG A 212 24.53 16.70 -7.57
N TYR A 213 23.25 16.31 -7.62
CA TYR A 213 22.38 16.65 -8.74
C TYR A 213 21.85 18.08 -8.57
N GLU A 214 22.05 18.93 -9.57
CA GLU A 214 21.66 20.35 -9.49
C GLU A 214 20.19 20.61 -9.86
N GLY A 215 19.55 19.71 -10.62
CA GLY A 215 18.17 19.87 -11.07
C GLY A 215 17.11 19.57 -10.01
N LEU A 216 17.49 19.47 -8.73
CA LEU A 216 16.55 19.10 -7.65
C LEU A 216 15.63 20.24 -7.28
N THR A 217 14.35 19.90 -7.05
CA THR A 217 13.37 20.80 -6.44
C THR A 217 13.76 21.12 -5.00
N ARG A 218 14.28 20.13 -4.28
CA ARG A 218 14.74 20.26 -2.89
C ARG A 218 15.88 19.30 -2.62
N LEU A 219 16.86 19.74 -1.84
CA LEU A 219 17.93 18.88 -1.31
C LEU A 219 17.95 19.02 0.21
N GLU A 220 17.86 17.89 0.92
CA GLU A 220 17.94 17.83 2.38
C GLU A 220 19.27 17.19 2.80
N MET A 221 20.03 17.91 3.61
CA MET A 221 21.29 17.44 4.18
C MET A 221 21.05 16.80 5.55
N VAL A 222 21.64 15.63 5.79
CA VAL A 222 21.58 14.91 7.07
C VAL A 222 22.96 14.42 7.50
N ASP A 223 23.10 13.97 8.75
CA ASP A 223 24.41 13.62 9.30
C ASP A 223 24.77 12.14 9.11
N THR A 224 23.77 11.25 9.15
CA THR A 224 24.00 9.79 9.13
C THR A 224 23.20 9.08 8.04
N LEU A 225 23.68 7.90 7.63
CA LEU A 225 22.95 7.03 6.69
C LEU A 225 21.60 6.58 7.26
N ALA A 226 21.52 6.33 8.57
CA ALA A 226 20.25 5.97 9.23
C ALA A 226 19.23 7.11 9.13
N GLN A 227 19.65 8.35 9.40
CA GLN A 227 18.79 9.53 9.22
C GLN A 227 18.38 9.72 7.75
N ARG A 228 19.29 9.45 6.80
CA ARG A 228 18.98 9.51 5.36
C ARG A 228 17.86 8.55 4.99
N LYS A 229 17.98 7.27 5.36
CA LYS A 229 16.94 6.24 5.11
C LYS A 229 15.61 6.63 5.76
N ALA A 230 15.65 6.99 7.05
CA ALA A 230 14.45 7.41 7.78
C ALA A 230 13.77 8.61 7.13
N ARG A 231 14.56 9.60 6.68
CA ARG A 231 14.01 10.80 6.06
C ARG A 231 13.40 10.52 4.69
N MET A 232 14.06 9.71 3.86
CA MET A 232 13.48 9.26 2.59
C MET A 232 12.16 8.51 2.80
N ALA A 233 12.09 7.64 3.82
CA ALA A 233 10.87 6.93 4.17
C ALA A 233 9.75 7.87 4.67
N GLN A 234 10.08 8.90 5.45
CA GLN A 234 9.10 9.90 5.92
C GLN A 234 8.53 10.76 4.80
N LEU A 235 9.29 10.98 3.73
CA LEU A 235 8.93 11.82 2.60
C LEU A 235 8.19 11.07 1.48
N SER A 236 7.99 9.76 1.63
CA SER A 236 7.45 8.90 0.57
C SER A 236 6.17 8.18 0.97
N ASP A 237 5.29 7.97 0.00
CA ASP A 237 4.08 7.16 0.12
C ASP A 237 4.34 5.71 -0.31
N ALA A 238 5.34 5.50 -1.17
CA ALA A 238 5.76 4.20 -1.69
C ALA A 238 7.27 4.13 -1.92
N VAL A 239 7.80 2.91 -2.02
CA VAL A 239 9.22 2.64 -2.27
C VAL A 239 9.38 1.86 -3.55
N VAL A 240 10.38 2.20 -4.37
CA VAL A 240 10.78 1.46 -5.56
C VAL A 240 12.28 1.19 -5.52
N ALA A 241 12.69 -0.06 -5.77
CA ALA A 241 14.08 -0.42 -6.01
C ALA A 241 14.31 -0.63 -7.52
N LEU A 242 15.22 0.16 -8.09
CA LEU A 242 15.83 -0.05 -9.40
C LEU A 242 17.07 -0.93 -9.26
N PRO A 243 17.62 -1.48 -10.38
CA PRO A 243 18.88 -2.22 -10.35
C PRO A 243 19.99 -1.49 -9.58
N GLY A 244 20.65 -2.24 -8.70
CA GLY A 244 21.59 -1.67 -7.74
C GLY A 244 22.43 -2.70 -7.01
N GLY A 245 23.28 -2.22 -6.11
CA GLY A 245 24.24 -3.05 -5.35
C GLY A 245 23.83 -3.25 -3.90
N ALA A 246 24.83 -3.51 -3.04
CA ALA A 246 24.63 -3.72 -1.61
C ALA A 246 23.89 -2.56 -0.92
N GLY A 247 24.16 -1.30 -1.30
CA GLY A 247 23.45 -0.14 -0.74
C GLY A 247 21.95 -0.16 -1.05
N THR A 248 21.58 -0.48 -2.28
CA THR A 248 20.17 -0.64 -2.68
C THR A 248 19.49 -1.78 -1.94
N LEU A 249 20.21 -2.88 -1.70
CA LEU A 249 19.70 -4.00 -0.89
C LEU A 249 19.54 -3.63 0.59
N ASP A 250 20.49 -2.89 1.19
CA ASP A 250 20.35 -2.39 2.57
C ASP A 250 19.09 -1.53 2.72
N GLU A 251 18.89 -0.57 1.81
CA GLU A 251 17.72 0.31 1.80
C GLU A 251 16.42 -0.47 1.57
N LEU A 252 16.42 -1.45 0.66
CA LEU A 252 15.27 -2.33 0.41
C LEU A 252 14.91 -3.18 1.64
N PHE A 253 15.87 -3.86 2.26
CA PHE A 253 15.61 -4.72 3.42
C PHE A 253 15.20 -3.92 4.65
N ASP A 254 15.74 -2.71 4.83
CA ASP A 254 15.35 -1.78 5.90
C ASP A 254 13.84 -1.45 5.83
N GLN A 255 13.36 -1.09 4.64
CA GLN A 255 11.95 -0.80 4.41
C GLN A 255 11.08 -2.06 4.43
N TRP A 256 11.53 -3.16 3.83
CA TRP A 256 10.72 -4.38 3.77
C TRP A 256 10.57 -5.05 5.14
N THR A 257 11.63 -5.11 5.94
CA THR A 257 11.56 -5.60 7.32
C THR A 257 10.65 -4.71 8.17
N SER A 258 10.75 -3.39 8.01
CA SER A 258 9.90 -2.44 8.73
C SER A 258 8.42 -2.57 8.37
N GLN A 259 8.10 -2.86 7.11
CA GLN A 259 6.76 -3.17 6.64
C GLN A 259 6.20 -4.43 7.32
N GLN A 260 7.00 -5.51 7.39
CA GLN A 260 6.59 -6.78 8.01
C GLN A 260 6.33 -6.64 9.52
N LEU A 261 7.14 -5.81 10.20
CA LEU A 261 6.97 -5.49 11.61
C LEU A 261 5.83 -4.49 11.88
N GLY A 262 5.23 -3.92 10.83
CA GLY A 262 4.08 -3.04 10.93
C GLY A 262 4.41 -1.59 11.28
N TYR A 263 5.69 -1.17 11.21
CA TYR A 263 6.08 0.23 11.42
C TYR A 263 5.56 1.16 10.31
N HIS A 264 5.24 0.62 9.14
CA HIS A 264 4.52 1.31 8.09
C HIS A 264 3.74 0.34 7.20
N ALA A 265 2.91 0.92 6.33
CA ALA A 265 2.13 0.20 5.32
C ALA A 265 2.37 0.72 3.90
N ARG A 266 3.51 1.36 3.63
CA ARG A 266 3.91 1.77 2.28
C ARG A 266 4.16 0.55 1.39
N PRO A 267 3.65 0.51 0.15
CA PRO A 267 3.95 -0.56 -0.80
C PRO A 267 5.41 -0.46 -1.29
N ILE A 268 5.99 -1.62 -1.63
CA ILE A 268 7.38 -1.75 -2.06
C ILE A 268 7.40 -2.42 -3.43
N GLY A 269 8.06 -1.77 -4.39
CA GLY A 269 8.15 -2.20 -5.77
C GLY A 269 9.58 -2.53 -6.20
N LEU A 270 9.73 -3.53 -7.05
CA LEU A 270 10.97 -3.89 -7.73
C LEU A 270 10.76 -3.70 -9.23
N LEU A 271 11.54 -2.82 -9.87
CA LEU A 271 11.46 -2.58 -11.31
C LEU A 271 12.62 -3.28 -12.04
N GLY A 272 12.30 -4.11 -13.03
CA GLY A 272 13.25 -4.90 -13.82
C GLY A 272 13.33 -6.36 -13.36
N GLU A 273 12.35 -7.17 -13.73
CA GLU A 273 12.22 -8.57 -13.34
C GLU A 273 13.46 -9.39 -13.65
N GLN A 274 14.08 -9.18 -14.81
CA GLN A 274 15.28 -9.93 -15.18
C GLN A 274 16.42 -9.71 -14.17
N PHE A 275 16.61 -8.48 -13.71
CA PHE A 275 17.63 -8.15 -12.71
C PHE A 275 17.27 -8.76 -11.34
N TRP A 276 16.00 -8.63 -10.93
CA TRP A 276 15.54 -9.05 -9.60
C TRP A 276 15.26 -10.55 -9.48
N ARG A 277 15.19 -11.31 -10.58
CA ARG A 277 14.84 -12.74 -10.56
C ARG A 277 15.70 -13.57 -9.60
N PRO A 278 17.04 -13.47 -9.57
CA PRO A 278 17.84 -14.25 -8.64
C PRO A 278 17.57 -13.89 -7.17
N PHE A 279 17.34 -12.60 -6.89
CA PHE A 279 16.96 -12.13 -5.55
C PHE A 279 15.61 -12.71 -5.13
N VAL A 280 14.61 -12.63 -6.01
CA VAL A 280 13.29 -13.20 -5.78
C VAL A 280 13.35 -14.71 -5.53
N SER A 281 14.14 -15.44 -6.32
CA SER A 281 14.34 -16.89 -6.11
C SER A 281 14.98 -17.21 -4.75
N MET A 282 15.91 -16.37 -4.28
CA MET A 282 16.46 -16.52 -2.93
C MET A 282 15.38 -16.30 -1.85
N ILE A 283 14.51 -15.30 -2.02
CA ILE A 283 13.39 -15.09 -1.10
C ILE A 283 12.40 -16.26 -1.15
N ASP A 284 12.08 -16.77 -2.34
CA ASP A 284 11.19 -17.92 -2.50
C ASP A 284 11.76 -19.16 -1.80
N HIS A 285 13.08 -19.35 -1.83
CA HIS A 285 13.75 -20.38 -1.03
C HIS A 285 13.58 -20.13 0.48
N MET A 286 13.79 -18.90 0.96
CA MET A 286 13.55 -18.56 2.38
C MET A 286 12.09 -18.77 2.80
N VAL A 287 11.13 -18.61 1.88
CA VAL A 287 9.72 -18.97 2.12
C VAL A 287 9.56 -20.48 2.25
N ALA A 288 10.15 -21.26 1.35
CA ALA A 288 10.10 -22.73 1.40
C ALA A 288 10.72 -23.29 2.70
N GLU A 289 11.79 -22.66 3.18
CA GLU A 289 12.46 -23.00 4.44
C GLU A 289 11.77 -22.41 5.69
N GLY A 290 10.69 -21.65 5.52
CA GLY A 290 9.88 -21.13 6.64
C GLY A 290 10.42 -19.88 7.34
N PHE A 291 11.43 -19.21 6.78
CA PHE A 291 11.99 -17.97 7.33
C PHE A 291 11.22 -16.71 6.93
N ILE A 292 10.48 -16.75 5.81
CA ILE A 292 9.65 -15.64 5.32
C ILE A 292 8.24 -16.16 5.07
N ARG A 293 7.22 -15.40 5.48
CA ARG A 293 5.83 -15.80 5.23
C ARG A 293 5.50 -15.64 3.75
N PRO A 294 4.72 -16.55 3.14
CA PRO A 294 4.26 -16.40 1.75
C PRO A 294 3.58 -15.05 1.50
N THR A 295 2.84 -14.52 2.48
CA THR A 295 2.16 -13.22 2.40
C THR A 295 3.11 -12.03 2.40
N ASP A 296 4.26 -12.12 3.08
CA ASP A 296 5.29 -11.07 3.07
C ASP A 296 6.05 -11.09 1.74
N ARG A 297 6.32 -12.27 1.18
CA ARG A 297 6.88 -12.40 -0.18
C ARG A 297 5.94 -11.86 -1.24
N ALA A 298 4.64 -12.18 -1.14
CA ALA A 298 3.60 -11.70 -2.06
C ALA A 298 3.35 -10.19 -1.94
N SER A 299 3.85 -9.52 -0.89
CA SER A 299 3.71 -8.07 -0.71
C SER A 299 4.65 -7.26 -1.61
N LEU A 300 5.72 -7.86 -2.14
CA LEU A 300 6.62 -7.18 -3.07
C LEU A 300 5.98 -7.11 -4.46
N VAL A 301 5.76 -5.89 -4.95
CA VAL A 301 5.26 -5.67 -6.32
C VAL A 301 6.43 -5.77 -7.28
N LEU A 302 6.37 -6.69 -8.23
CA LEU A 302 7.40 -6.89 -9.25
C LEU A 302 6.82 -6.56 -10.62
N ALA A 303 7.53 -5.78 -11.43
CA ALA A 303 7.16 -5.48 -12.81
C ALA A 303 8.39 -5.11 -13.65
N ASP A 304 8.27 -5.23 -14.97
CA ASP A 304 9.26 -4.73 -15.95
C ASP A 304 8.92 -3.35 -16.53
N ASP A 305 7.70 -2.86 -16.29
CA ASP A 305 7.19 -1.60 -16.81
C ASP A 305 6.83 -0.64 -15.68
N ALA A 306 7.18 0.64 -15.85
CA ALA A 306 7.00 1.65 -14.81
C ALA A 306 5.54 1.98 -14.52
N ASP A 307 4.68 2.02 -15.55
CA ASP A 307 3.25 2.29 -15.37
C ASP A 307 2.57 1.15 -14.64
N THR A 308 2.84 -0.08 -15.08
CA THR A 308 2.37 -1.31 -14.44
C THR A 308 2.82 -1.40 -12.98
N LEU A 309 4.06 -1.04 -12.69
CA LEU A 309 4.58 -0.99 -11.32
C LEU A 309 3.81 0.02 -10.48
N ILE A 310 3.68 1.28 -10.95
CA ILE A 310 3.01 2.35 -10.20
C ILE A 310 1.53 1.98 -9.95
N ASP A 311 0.85 1.41 -10.93
CA ASP A 311 -0.53 0.95 -10.78
C ASP A 311 -0.63 -0.25 -9.82
N GLY A 312 0.37 -1.14 -9.85
CA GLY A 312 0.53 -2.21 -8.87
C GLY A 312 0.70 -1.68 -7.44
N LEU A 313 1.54 -0.66 -7.23
CA LEU A 313 1.74 -0.02 -5.93
C LEU A 313 0.47 0.67 -5.41
N ARG A 314 -0.29 1.34 -6.29
CA ARG A 314 -1.58 1.97 -5.92
C ARG A 314 -2.63 0.94 -5.51
N ARG A 315 -2.64 -0.22 -6.17
CA ARG A 315 -3.55 -1.33 -5.87
C ARG A 315 -3.06 -2.23 -4.74
N TRP A 316 -1.79 -2.12 -4.35
CA TRP A 316 -1.17 -2.98 -3.34
C TRP A 316 -1.96 -2.96 -2.05
N VAL A 317 -2.14 -4.13 -1.45
CA VAL A 317 -2.82 -4.31 -0.19
C VAL A 317 -1.85 -4.82 0.86
N ARG A 318 -1.88 -4.20 2.05
CA ARG A 318 -1.08 -4.63 3.18
C ARG A 318 -1.40 -6.08 3.54
N PRO A 319 -0.38 -6.96 3.68
CA PRO A 319 -0.56 -8.28 4.23
C PRO A 319 -1.17 -8.23 5.65
N VAL A 320 -1.88 -9.29 6.03
CA VAL A 320 -2.35 -9.44 7.41
C VAL A 320 -1.14 -9.44 8.36
N PRO A 321 -1.09 -8.53 9.36
CA PRO A 321 0.03 -8.45 10.30
C PRO A 321 0.24 -9.76 11.05
N ARG A 322 1.47 -9.97 11.53
CA ARG A 322 1.82 -11.18 12.28
C ARG A 322 1.13 -11.29 13.65
N TRP A 323 0.74 -10.15 14.22
CA TRP A 323 0.22 -10.02 15.59
C TRP A 323 -1.13 -9.27 15.61
N THR A 324 -2.09 -9.75 14.83
CA THR A 324 -3.50 -9.30 14.88
C THR A 324 -4.39 -10.35 15.51
#